data_AF-A0A199V1Z1-F1
#
_entry.id   AF-A0A199V1Z1-F1
#
_cell.length_a   1.000
_cell.length_b   1.000
_cell.length_c   1.000
_cell.angle_alpha   90.00
_cell.angle_beta   90.00
_cell.angle_gamma   90.00
#
_symmetry.space_group_name_H-M   'P 1'
#
loop_
_entity.id
_entity.type
_entity.pdbx_description
1 polymer ?
#
loop_
_entity_poly.entity_id
_entity_poly.type
_entity_poly.pdbx_seq_one_letter_code
_entity_poly.pdbx_strand_id
1 'polypeptide(L)'
;SISLSYLGVSLINMRERDPLVVGRVIGDVLDQFTRTTALRIMYGSREVTNGREFKPSQAVNQPRVDIGGNDLRTFYTLVLVDPDAPSPSDPHLREYLHWLVTDIPGTTGATFGET
;
A
#
# COMPACT_ATOMS: atom_id res chain seq x y z
N SER A 1 -5.09 3.78 15.12
CA SER A 1 -4.12 4.23 14.10
C SER A 1 -4.54 3.61 12.77
N ILE A 2 -4.49 4.35 11.67
CA ILE A 2 -4.87 3.79 10.35
C ILE A 2 -3.70 2.90 9.90
N SER A 3 -3.92 1.60 9.82
CA SER A 3 -2.95 0.63 9.32
C SER A 3 -3.07 0.61 7.79
N LEU A 4 -2.25 1.41 7.11
CA LEU A 4 -2.24 1.45 5.65
C LEU A 4 -1.46 0.21 5.16
N SER A 5 -2.18 -0.82 4.74
CA SER A 5 -1.57 -2.03 4.16
C SER A 5 -1.31 -1.77 2.68
N TYR A 6 -0.03 -1.65 2.31
CA TYR A 6 0.39 -1.26 0.97
C TYR A 6 0.69 -2.46 0.08
N LEU A 7 0.08 -2.52 -1.10
CA LEU A 7 0.48 -3.42 -2.18
C LEU A 7 1.57 -2.78 -3.05
N GLY A 8 2.83 -2.79 -2.57
CA GLY A 8 4.00 -2.42 -3.38
C GLY A 8 5.11 -1.84 -2.49
N VAL A 9 6.27 -2.50 -2.51
CA VAL A 9 7.15 -2.50 -1.34
C VAL A 9 8.57 -2.02 -1.64
N SER A 10 9.14 -1.41 -0.61
CA SER A 10 10.51 -0.95 -0.43
C SER A 10 11.62 -1.93 -0.86
N LEU A 11 12.73 -1.32 -1.31
CA LEU A 11 14.01 -1.93 -1.68
C LEU A 11 14.53 -2.86 -0.58
N ILE A 12 14.80 -4.13 -0.92
CA ILE A 12 15.45 -5.05 0.02
C ILE A 12 16.96 -4.82 -0.03
N ASN A 13 17.54 -4.44 1.11
CA ASN A 13 18.92 -4.75 1.47
C ASN A 13 18.89 -6.11 2.20
N MET A 14 19.58 -7.13 1.68
CA MET A 14 19.46 -8.55 2.10
C MET A 14 20.04 -8.88 3.50
N ARG A 15 19.86 -8.02 4.51
CA ARG A 15 20.37 -8.25 5.88
C ARG A 15 19.41 -7.92 7.02
N GLU A 16 18.19 -7.46 6.77
CA GLU A 16 17.18 -7.21 7.81
C GLU A 16 15.91 -8.01 7.51
N ARG A 17 15.24 -8.51 8.57
CA ARG A 17 13.97 -9.24 8.45
C ARG A 17 12.96 -8.37 7.70
N ASP A 18 12.33 -8.93 6.67
CA ASP A 18 11.41 -8.18 5.81
C ASP A 18 10.35 -7.44 6.66
N PRO A 19 10.25 -6.10 6.57
CA PRO A 19 9.35 -5.32 7.40
C PRO A 19 7.87 -5.70 7.24
N LEU A 20 7.47 -6.27 6.08
CA LEU A 20 6.11 -6.77 5.91
C LEU A 20 5.85 -8.08 6.65
N VAL A 21 6.87 -8.90 6.85
CA VAL A 21 6.78 -10.10 7.69
C VAL A 21 6.79 -9.71 9.16
N VAL A 22 7.67 -8.77 9.56
CA VAL A 22 7.75 -8.27 10.94
C VAL A 22 6.43 -7.60 11.37
N GLY A 23 5.83 -6.81 10.47
CA GLY A 23 4.53 -6.18 10.69
C GLY A 23 3.32 -7.09 10.46
N ARG A 24 3.54 -8.39 10.19
CA ARG A 24 2.50 -9.41 9.90
C ARG A 24 1.58 -9.13 8.71
N VAL A 25 1.87 -8.11 7.90
CA VAL A 25 1.15 -7.85 6.65
C VAL A 25 1.23 -9.06 5.73
N ILE A 26 2.44 -9.64 5.58
CA ILE A 26 2.56 -10.98 5.01
C ILE A 26 2.16 -11.98 6.09
N GLY A 27 1.16 -12.81 5.79
CA GLY A 27 0.53 -13.74 6.72
C GLY A 27 -0.89 -13.32 7.08
N ASP A 28 -1.10 -12.09 7.57
CA ASP A 28 -2.43 -11.64 7.96
C ASP A 28 -3.25 -11.09 6.76
N VAL A 29 -2.59 -10.54 5.72
CA VAL A 29 -3.25 -9.91 4.56
C VAL A 29 -2.76 -10.48 3.23
N LEU A 30 -1.45 -10.65 3.06
CA LEU A 30 -0.84 -11.09 1.81
C LEU A 30 -0.09 -12.42 1.99
N ASP A 31 -0.12 -13.24 0.95
CA ASP A 31 0.83 -14.35 0.81
C ASP A 31 2.25 -13.83 0.54
N GLN A 32 3.25 -14.69 0.76
CA GLN A 32 4.62 -14.34 0.45
C GLN A 32 4.81 -14.12 -1.07
N PHE A 33 5.47 -13.01 -1.44
CA PHE A 33 5.70 -12.64 -2.84
C PHE A 33 7.08 -12.01 -3.05
N THR A 34 7.52 -12.01 -4.32
CA THR A 34 8.70 -11.26 -4.76
C THR A 34 8.26 -9.94 -5.37
N ARG A 35 8.85 -8.83 -4.92
CA ARG A 35 8.54 -7.49 -5.47
C ARG A 35 9.21 -7.31 -6.82
N THR A 36 8.43 -6.94 -7.83
CA THR A 36 8.92 -6.70 -9.19
C THR A 36 8.70 -5.26 -9.65
N THR A 37 7.75 -4.55 -9.04
CA THR A 37 7.35 -3.20 -9.46
C THR A 37 7.48 -2.23 -8.30
N ALA A 38 8.11 -1.09 -8.55
CA ALA A 38 8.22 -0.01 -7.58
C ALA A 38 6.86 0.67 -7.37
N LEU A 39 6.55 1.02 -6.13
CA LEU A 39 5.37 1.79 -5.75
C LEU A 39 5.80 2.94 -4.85
N ARG A 40 5.33 4.15 -5.15
CA ARG A 40 5.58 5.32 -4.32
C ARG A 40 4.26 5.96 -3.93
N ILE A 41 4.08 6.20 -2.63
CA ILE A 41 2.85 6.79 -2.09
C ILE A 41 3.20 7.98 -1.21
N MET A 42 2.50 9.09 -1.43
CA MET A 42 2.75 10.38 -0.80
C MET A 42 1.45 10.96 -0.22
N TYR A 43 1.44 11.22 1.08
CA TYR A 43 0.44 12.09 1.71
C TYR A 43 1.04 13.48 1.89
N GLY A 44 0.66 14.42 1.01
CA GLY A 44 1.31 15.73 0.92
C GLY A 44 2.79 15.57 0.58
N SER A 45 3.68 16.09 1.44
CA SER A 45 5.14 15.96 1.28
C SER A 45 5.73 14.74 1.99
N ARG A 46 4.91 13.89 2.62
CA ARG A 46 5.39 12.73 3.40
C ARG A 46 5.22 11.44 2.61
N GLU A 47 6.35 10.82 2.33
CA GLU A 47 6.39 9.49 1.74
C GLU A 47 5.99 8.43 2.74
N VAL A 48 5.20 7.49 2.25
CA VAL A 48 4.85 6.26 2.95
C VAL A 48 6.04 5.32 2.97
N THR A 49 6.33 4.76 4.13
CA THR A 49 7.28 3.65 4.30
C THR A 49 6.71 2.64 5.28
N ASN A 50 7.11 1.37 5.18
CA ASN A 50 6.63 0.32 6.09
C ASN A 50 6.85 0.69 7.56
N GLY A 51 5.81 0.51 8.39
CA GLY A 51 5.83 0.82 9.82
C GLY A 51 5.76 2.32 10.17
N ARG A 52 5.67 3.23 9.19
CA ARG A 52 5.54 4.67 9.45
C ARG A 52 4.12 5.03 9.85
N GLU A 53 3.95 5.67 10.99
CA GLU A 53 2.65 6.13 11.46
C GLU A 53 2.21 7.44 10.78
N PHE A 54 0.93 7.47 10.39
CA PHE A 54 0.22 8.66 9.93
C PHE A 54 -0.97 8.94 10.85
N LYS A 55 -1.12 10.19 11.29
CA LYS A 55 -2.33 10.61 12.00
C LYS A 55 -3.51 10.63 11.03
N PRO A 56 -4.76 10.36 11.47
CA PRO A 56 -5.93 10.46 10.62
C PRO A 56 -6.04 11.81 9.89
N SER A 57 -5.69 12.92 10.56
CA SER A 57 -5.67 14.26 9.96
C SER A 57 -4.67 14.44 8.81
N GLN A 58 -3.68 13.56 8.69
CA GLN A 58 -2.68 13.57 7.61
C GLN A 58 -3.11 12.71 6.42
N ALA A 59 -4.11 11.85 6.59
CA ALA A 59 -4.59 10.88 5.60
C ALA A 59 -6.05 11.13 5.18
N VAL A 60 -6.55 12.36 5.39
CA VAL A 60 -7.93 12.74 5.04
C VAL A 60 -8.17 12.71 3.52
N ASN A 61 -7.20 13.21 2.75
CA ASN A 61 -7.27 13.25 1.30
C ASN A 61 -6.59 12.02 0.71
N GLN A 62 -7.03 11.60 -0.49
CA GLN A 62 -6.37 10.53 -1.24
C GLN A 62 -4.88 10.85 -1.44
N PRO A 63 -3.97 9.88 -1.25
CA PRO A 63 -2.57 10.09 -1.47
C PRO A 63 -2.25 10.16 -2.96
N ARG A 64 -1.14 10.82 -3.30
CA ARG A 64 -0.55 10.65 -4.63
C ARG A 64 0.13 9.28 -4.69
N VAL A 65 -0.16 8.52 -5.74
CA VAL A 65 0.42 7.20 -5.98
C VAL A 65 1.08 7.19 -7.34
N ASP A 66 2.38 6.89 -7.38
CA ASP A 66 3.14 6.68 -8.61
C ASP A 66 3.56 5.18 -8.68
N ILE A 67 3.27 4.52 -9.81
CA ILE A 67 3.57 3.10 -10.05
C ILE A 67 4.70 3.01 -11.08
N GLY A 68 5.70 2.18 -10.79
CA GLY A 68 6.74 1.82 -11.74
C GLY A 68 6.25 0.89 -12.84
N GLY A 69 7.19 0.16 -13.45
CA GLY A 69 6.90 -0.79 -14.52
C GLY A 69 7.83 -0.59 -15.70
N ASN A 70 7.74 -1.51 -16.66
CA ASN A 70 8.65 -1.55 -17.80
C ASN A 70 7.97 -1.11 -19.11
N ASP A 71 6.64 -1.05 -19.12
CA ASP A 71 5.85 -0.63 -20.29
C ASP A 71 4.46 -0.10 -19.89
N LEU A 72 3.79 0.53 -20.85
CA LEU A 72 2.42 1.04 -20.76
C LEU A 72 1.35 -0.02 -21.12
N ARG A 73 1.74 -1.27 -21.39
CA ARG A 73 0.82 -2.35 -21.77
C ARG A 73 0.36 -3.15 -20.56
N THR A 74 1.12 -3.06 -19.47
CA THR A 74 0.79 -3.65 -18.18
C THR A 74 -0.08 -2.69 -17.39
N PHE A 75 -1.19 -3.20 -16.87
CA PHE A 75 -2.12 -2.46 -16.02
C PHE A 75 -2.04 -2.99 -14.59
N TYR A 76 -2.19 -2.10 -13.62
CA TYR A 76 -2.10 -2.39 -12.20
C TYR A 76 -3.40 -2.03 -11.49
N THR A 77 -3.68 -2.76 -10.42
CA THR A 77 -4.75 -2.46 -9.47
C THR A 77 -4.13 -2.03 -8.14
N LEU A 78 -4.56 -0.89 -7.62
CA LEU A 78 -4.22 -0.43 -6.28
C LEU A 78 -5.37 -0.78 -5.33
N VAL A 79 -5.02 -1.44 -4.22
CA VAL A 79 -5.95 -1.75 -3.12
C VAL A 79 -5.39 -1.16 -1.84
N LEU A 80 -6.18 -0.32 -1.16
CA LEU A 80 -5.86 0.24 0.14
C LEU A 80 -6.87 -0.26 1.17
N VAL A 81 -6.42 -1.10 2.11
CA VAL A 81 -7.26 -1.74 3.13
C VAL A 81 -6.70 -1.54 4.53
N ASP A 82 -7.60 -1.54 5.52
CA ASP A 82 -7.28 -1.62 6.94
C ASP A 82 -7.70 -3.01 7.49
N PRO A 83 -6.73 -3.90 7.79
CA PRO A 83 -7.00 -5.24 8.33
C PRO A 83 -7.29 -5.21 9.83
N ASP A 84 -7.16 -4.06 10.47
CA ASP A 84 -7.28 -3.86 11.91
C ASP A 84 -8.56 -3.08 12.25
N ALA A 85 -9.55 -2.99 11.34
CA ALA A 85 -10.75 -2.19 11.55
C ALA A 85 -11.77 -2.87 12.50
N PRO A 86 -12.40 -2.13 13.44
CA PRO A 86 -12.13 -0.72 13.80
C PRO A 86 -10.92 -0.54 14.72
N SER A 87 -10.43 -1.61 15.37
CA SER A 87 -9.21 -1.58 16.16
C SER A 87 -8.41 -2.89 16.06
N PRO A 88 -7.07 -2.87 16.18
CA PRO A 88 -6.25 -4.08 16.14
C PRO A 88 -6.61 -5.12 17.22
N SER A 89 -7.19 -4.67 18.34
CA SER A 89 -7.64 -5.53 19.43
C SER A 89 -8.98 -6.23 19.17
N ASP A 90 -9.81 -5.68 18.28
CA ASP A 90 -11.11 -6.21 17.91
C ASP A 90 -11.37 -5.94 16.42
N PRO A 91 -10.67 -6.66 15.51
CA PRO A 91 -10.68 -6.36 14.09
C PRO A 91 -11.89 -7.00 13.38
N HIS A 92 -13.10 -6.85 13.93
CA HIS A 92 -14.30 -7.54 13.42
C HIS A 92 -14.84 -6.96 12.09
N LEU A 93 -14.30 -5.84 11.61
CA LEU A 93 -14.59 -5.26 10.29
C LEU A 93 -13.46 -5.48 9.28
N ARG A 94 -12.47 -6.31 9.62
CA ARG A 94 -11.39 -6.65 8.68
C ARG A 94 -11.95 -7.38 7.45
N GLU A 95 -11.51 -7.09 6.23
CA GLU A 95 -10.64 -5.98 5.80
C GLU A 95 -11.50 -4.79 5.36
N TYR A 96 -11.24 -3.60 5.91
CA TYR A 96 -11.99 -2.40 5.53
C TYR A 96 -11.35 -1.74 4.31
N LEU A 97 -12.07 -1.72 3.18
CA LEU A 97 -11.61 -1.11 1.94
C LEU A 97 -11.69 0.42 2.00
N HIS A 98 -10.53 1.08 1.98
CA HIS A 98 -10.43 2.54 1.94
C HIS A 98 -10.42 3.10 0.52
N TRP A 99 -9.75 2.41 -0.41
CA TRP A 99 -9.63 2.87 -1.79
C TRP A 99 -9.30 1.70 -2.72
N LEU A 100 -9.94 1.67 -3.88
CA LEU A 100 -9.69 0.74 -4.96
C LEU A 100 -9.52 1.56 -6.24
N VAL A 101 -8.46 1.30 -7.00
CA VAL A 101 -8.26 1.87 -8.33
C VAL A 101 -7.81 0.76 -9.26
N THR A 102 -8.50 0.57 -10.37
CA THR A 102 -8.16 -0.42 -11.39
C THR A 102 -7.53 0.24 -12.61
N ASP A 103 -7.04 -0.57 -13.53
CA ASP A 103 -6.59 -0.14 -14.85
C ASP A 103 -5.54 1.00 -14.85
N ILE A 104 -4.68 1.05 -13.84
CA ILE A 104 -3.59 2.03 -13.78
C ILE A 104 -2.50 1.59 -14.77
N PRO A 105 -2.19 2.36 -15.83
CA PRO A 105 -1.12 2.01 -16.74
C PRO A 105 0.24 2.02 -16.00
N GLY A 106 1.12 1.05 -16.30
CA GLY A 106 2.48 1.05 -15.76
C GLY A 106 3.23 2.36 -16.02
N THR A 107 4.21 2.70 -15.18
CA THR A 107 4.97 3.97 -15.24
C THR A 107 4.16 5.26 -14.98
N THR A 108 2.88 5.14 -14.62
CA THR A 108 2.00 6.29 -14.33
C THR A 108 1.62 6.35 -12.84
N GLY A 109 0.39 6.70 -12.51
CA GLY A 109 -0.09 6.83 -11.14
C GLY A 109 -1.60 6.64 -11.05
N ALA A 110 -2.14 6.54 -9.83
CA ALA A 110 -3.55 6.21 -9.60
C ALA A 110 -4.54 7.19 -10.27
N THR A 111 -4.13 8.42 -10.57
CA THR A 111 -4.94 9.40 -11.31
C THR A 111 -5.23 9.01 -12.76
N PHE A 112 -4.54 8.01 -13.30
CA PHE A 112 -4.73 7.47 -14.66
C PHE A 112 -5.50 6.15 -14.68
N GLY A 113 -5.92 5.64 -13.51
CA GLY A 113 -6.77 4.47 -13.41
C GLY A 113 -8.24 4.83 -13.21
N GLU A 114 -9.06 3.79 -13.07
CA GLU A 114 -10.51 3.87 -12.86
C GLU A 114 -10.83 3.64 -11.38
N THR A 115 -11.70 4.47 -10.79
CA THR A 115 -12.08 4.42 -9.35
C THR A 115 -13.57 4.16 -9.19
#